data_AF-A0A1Q4X420-F1
#
_entry.id   AF-A0A1Q4X420-F1
#
_cell.length_a   1.000
_cell.length_b   1.000
_cell.length_c   1.000
_cell.angle_alpha   90.00
_cell.angle_beta   90.00
_cell.angle_gamma   90.00
#
_symmetry.space_group_name_H-M   'P 1'
#
loop_
_entity.id
_entity.type
_entity.pdbx_description
1 polymer ?
#
loop_
_entity_poly.entity_id
_entity_poly.type
_entity_poly.pdbx_seq_one_letter_code
_entity_poly.pdbx_strand_id
1 'polypeptide(L)'
;MPAPESASADFGRAPAKAHERARQESGFSAPSFHTVLSELGPLGTARRLLNAPAISDGFSNLGERGRLDLTVEALVLRPEFSPLFTQEELGRARSRLEQFGHRFLDAG
;
A
#
# COMPACT_ATOMS: atom_id res chain seq x y z
N MET A 1 17.60 12.77 -1.63
CA MET A 1 16.15 12.63 -1.38
C MET A 1 15.40 13.27 -2.54
N PRO A 2 14.46 12.58 -3.21
CA PRO A 2 13.58 13.23 -4.17
C PRO A 2 12.76 14.33 -3.47
N ALA A 3 12.43 15.39 -4.20
CA ALA A 3 11.51 16.41 -3.70
C ALA A 3 10.13 15.78 -3.38
N PRO A 4 9.41 16.26 -2.36
CA PRO A 4 8.11 15.71 -1.95
C PRO A 4 7.06 15.72 -3.09
N GLU A 5 7.18 16.64 -4.05
CA GLU A 5 6.35 16.69 -5.26
C GLU A 5 6.58 15.48 -6.18
N SER A 6 7.83 15.06 -6.38
CA SER A 6 8.16 13.88 -7.19
C SER A 6 7.71 12.59 -6.52
N ALA A 7 7.87 12.48 -5.19
CA ALA A 7 7.41 11.33 -4.42
C ALA A 7 5.89 11.16 -4.51
N SER A 8 5.13 12.26 -4.43
CA SER A 8 3.67 12.26 -4.57
C SER A 8 3.23 11.81 -5.98
N ALA A 9 3.92 12.27 -7.02
CA ALA A 9 3.64 11.87 -8.39
C ALA A 9 3.94 10.40 -8.66
N ASP A 10 5.03 9.87 -8.10
CA ASP A 10 5.42 8.47 -8.24
C ASP A 10 4.48 7.54 -7.45
N PHE A 11 4.13 7.93 -6.22
CA PHE A 11 3.05 7.29 -5.46
C PHE A 11 1.71 7.38 -6.19
N GLY A 12 1.54 8.39 -7.04
CA GLY A 12 0.37 8.58 -7.89
C GLY A 12 -0.04 7.34 -8.69
N ARG A 13 0.95 6.52 -9.08
CA ARG A 13 0.77 5.34 -9.93
C ARG A 13 1.09 4.03 -9.22
N ALA A 14 1.78 4.08 -8.08
CA ALA A 14 2.23 2.88 -7.36
C ALA A 14 1.06 1.96 -6.93
N PRO A 15 -0.04 2.44 -6.32
CA PRO A 15 -1.16 1.60 -5.91
C PRO A 15 -1.87 0.95 -7.09
N ALA A 16 -2.04 1.69 -8.20
CA ALA A 16 -2.68 1.18 -9.41
C ALA A 16 -1.83 0.08 -10.07
N LYS A 17 -0.52 0.28 -10.18
CA LYS A 17 0.42 -0.75 -10.67
C LYS A 17 0.42 -1.98 -9.77
N ALA A 18 0.43 -1.79 -8.46
CA ALA A 18 0.45 -2.88 -7.50
C ALA A 18 -0.87 -3.69 -7.55
N HIS A 19 -2.01 -3.03 -7.72
CA HIS A 19 -3.31 -3.69 -7.94
C HIS A 19 -3.34 -4.48 -9.25
N GLU A 20 -2.80 -3.94 -10.33
CA GLU A 20 -2.73 -4.65 -11.61
C GLU A 20 -1.85 -5.89 -11.53
N ARG A 21 -0.68 -5.78 -10.86
CA ARG A 21 0.20 -6.91 -10.56
C ARG A 21 -0.49 -7.94 -9.68
N ALA A 22 -1.15 -7.49 -8.60
CA ALA A 22 -1.92 -8.36 -7.73
C ALA A 22 -3.02 -9.10 -8.49
N ARG A 23 -3.68 -8.47 -9.46
CA ARG A 23 -4.64 -9.15 -10.32
C ARG A 23 -3.99 -10.21 -11.20
N GLN A 24 -2.87 -9.90 -11.85
CA GLN A 24 -2.18 -10.83 -12.74
C GLN A 24 -1.60 -12.03 -12.00
N GLU A 25 -1.01 -11.80 -10.83
CA GLU A 25 -0.26 -12.81 -10.08
C GLU A 25 -1.13 -13.54 -9.06
N SER A 26 -2.19 -12.88 -8.61
CA SER A 26 -3.06 -13.39 -7.56
C SER A 26 -4.50 -13.66 -8.02
N GLY A 27 -4.88 -13.33 -9.25
CA GLY A 27 -6.28 -13.41 -9.71
C GLY A 27 -7.26 -12.52 -8.94
N PHE A 28 -6.78 -11.71 -8.00
CA PHE A 28 -7.62 -10.86 -7.15
C PHE A 28 -7.97 -9.58 -7.89
N SER A 29 -9.26 -9.26 -7.93
CA SER A 29 -9.74 -8.00 -8.49
C SER A 29 -10.65 -7.32 -7.49
N ALA A 30 -10.23 -6.16 -7.00
CA ALA A 30 -11.09 -5.24 -6.27
C ALA A 30 -11.68 -4.23 -7.26
N PRO A 31 -12.91 -4.41 -7.77
CA PRO A 31 -13.51 -3.50 -8.75
C PRO A 31 -13.66 -2.09 -8.18
N SER A 32 -13.98 -1.98 -6.89
CA SER A 32 -14.13 -0.70 -6.18
C SER A 32 -12.81 0.06 -6.02
N PHE A 33 -11.65 -0.58 -6.19
CA PHE A 33 -10.36 0.07 -5.98
C PHE A 33 -10.11 1.19 -6.98
N HIS A 34 -10.49 1.00 -8.25
CA HIS A 34 -10.33 2.02 -9.28
C HIS A 34 -11.24 3.23 -9.00
N THR A 35 -12.48 2.98 -8.58
CA THR A 35 -13.42 4.03 -8.17
C THR A 35 -12.86 4.83 -7.00
N VAL A 36 -12.37 4.16 -5.95
CA VAL A 36 -11.80 4.83 -4.77
C VAL A 36 -10.56 5.63 -5.13
N LEU A 37 -9.71 5.14 -6.05
CA LEU A 37 -8.58 5.90 -6.59
C LEU A 37 -9.01 7.15 -7.34
N SER A 38 -10.07 7.08 -8.15
CA SER A 38 -10.61 8.23 -8.86
C SER A 38 -11.24 9.26 -7.91
N GLU A 39 -11.89 8.81 -6.82
CA GLU A 39 -12.57 9.69 -5.87
C GLU A 39 -11.62 10.34 -4.85
N LEU A 40 -10.75 9.55 -4.21
CA LEU A 40 -9.88 9.98 -3.12
C LEU A 40 -8.45 10.28 -3.55
N GLY A 41 -8.10 9.90 -4.78
CA GLY A 41 -6.72 9.87 -5.23
C GLY A 41 -5.91 8.74 -4.58
N PRO A 42 -4.66 8.54 -5.03
CA PRO A 42 -3.77 7.48 -4.55
C PRO A 42 -3.40 7.64 -3.08
N LEU A 43 -3.05 8.85 -2.64
CA LEU A 43 -2.75 9.16 -1.24
C LEU A 43 -3.98 8.99 -0.34
N GLY A 44 -5.14 9.50 -0.76
CA GLY A 44 -6.39 9.36 0.00
C GLY A 44 -6.85 7.91 0.10
N THR A 45 -6.67 7.13 -0.95
CA THR A 45 -6.92 5.67 -0.95
C THR A 45 -6.02 4.97 0.05
N ALA A 46 -4.71 5.27 0.05
CA ALA A 46 -3.78 4.66 0.99
C ALA A 46 -4.12 5.01 2.44
N ARG A 47 -4.40 6.28 2.71
CA ARG A 47 -4.90 6.75 4.00
C ARG A 47 -6.13 6.01 4.47
N ARG A 48 -7.13 5.87 3.59
CA ARG A 48 -8.37 5.17 3.90
C ARG A 48 -8.11 3.71 4.27
N LEU A 49 -7.23 3.02 3.54
CA LEU A 49 -6.86 1.64 3.81
C LEU A 49 -6.14 1.50 5.15
N LEU A 50 -5.17 2.37 5.43
CA LEU A 50 -4.40 2.37 6.69
C LEU A 50 -5.27 2.74 7.91
N ASN A 51 -6.30 3.57 7.71
CA ASN A 51 -7.25 3.96 8.76
C ASN A 51 -8.43 3.01 8.90
N ALA A 52 -8.60 2.05 7.99
CA ALA A 52 -9.66 1.05 8.12
C ALA A 52 -9.43 0.17 9.36
N PRO A 53 -10.49 -0.23 10.08
CA PRO A 53 -10.37 -1.11 11.24
C PRO A 53 -9.94 -2.54 10.84
N ALA A 54 -10.19 -2.93 9.59
CA ALA A 54 -9.83 -4.22 9.03
C ALA A 54 -8.89 -4.07 7.83
N ILE A 55 -8.05 -5.08 7.62
CA ILE A 55 -7.31 -5.26 6.36
C ILE A 55 -8.28 -5.47 5.21
N SER A 56 -7.90 -5.06 4.01
CA SER A 56 -8.71 -5.31 2.81
C SER A 56 -8.55 -6.74 2.32
N ASP A 57 -9.55 -7.28 1.62
CA ASP A 57 -9.47 -8.61 0.99
C ASP A 57 -8.24 -8.77 0.09
N GLY A 58 -7.83 -7.68 -0.58
CA GLY A 58 -6.63 -7.67 -1.41
C GLY A 58 -5.36 -7.87 -0.60
N PHE A 59 -5.31 -7.32 0.62
CA PHE A 59 -4.20 -7.53 1.53
C PHE A 59 -4.14 -8.99 1.98
N SER A 60 -5.26 -9.57 2.44
CA SER A 60 -5.32 -10.98 2.85
C SER A 60 -4.88 -11.91 1.72
N ASN A 61 -5.45 -11.75 0.53
CA ASN A 61 -5.14 -12.63 -0.61
C ASN A 61 -3.69 -12.47 -1.12
N LEU A 62 -3.09 -11.27 -1.00
CA LEU A 62 -1.67 -11.07 -1.27
C LEU A 62 -0.78 -11.66 -0.17
N GLY A 63 -1.21 -11.56 1.09
CA GLY A 63 -0.58 -12.19 2.25
C GLY A 63 -0.43 -13.69 2.10
N GLU A 64 -1.52 -14.38 1.75
CA GLU A 64 -1.54 -15.82 1.52
C GLU A 64 -0.59 -16.28 0.39
N ARG A 65 -0.22 -15.36 -0.52
CA ARG A 65 0.68 -15.62 -1.64
C ARG A 65 2.11 -15.11 -1.41
N GLY A 66 2.40 -14.56 -0.24
CA GLY A 66 3.69 -13.95 0.07
C GLY A 66 4.00 -12.71 -0.77
N ARG A 67 2.97 -12.04 -1.32
CA ARG A 67 3.10 -10.85 -2.19
C ARG A 67 2.69 -9.57 -1.48
N LEU A 68 3.00 -9.49 -0.19
CA LEU A 68 2.74 -8.30 0.62
C LEU A 68 3.50 -7.06 0.14
N ASP A 69 4.58 -7.23 -0.62
CA ASP A 69 5.26 -6.13 -1.34
C ASP A 69 4.34 -5.34 -2.28
N LEU A 70 3.30 -5.98 -2.82
CA LEU A 70 2.30 -5.33 -3.68
C LEU A 70 1.15 -4.67 -2.89
N THR A 71 1.20 -4.69 -1.56
CA THR A 71 0.17 -4.04 -0.74
C THR A 71 0.49 -2.57 -0.53
N VAL A 72 -0.55 -1.78 -0.24
CA VAL A 72 -0.37 -0.37 0.05
C VAL A 72 0.48 -0.18 1.32
N GLU A 73 0.33 -1.06 2.30
CA GLU A 73 1.14 -1.09 3.52
C GLU A 73 2.64 -1.19 3.23
N ALA A 74 3.05 -2.07 2.31
CA ALA A 74 4.45 -2.17 1.92
C ALA A 74 4.91 -0.95 1.11
N LEU A 75 4.05 -0.43 0.22
CA LEU A 75 4.36 0.77 -0.56
C LEU A 75 4.61 1.97 0.36
N VAL A 76 3.73 2.27 1.33
CA VAL A 76 3.89 3.46 2.19
C VAL A 76 5.14 3.40 3.06
N LEU A 77 5.64 2.20 3.39
CA LEU A 77 6.87 2.01 4.16
C LEU A 77 8.15 2.20 3.33
N ARG A 78 8.06 2.26 1.99
CA ARG A 78 9.25 2.53 1.17
C ARG A 78 9.82 3.90 1.50
N PRO A 79 11.15 4.05 1.57
CA PRO A 79 11.80 5.32 1.95
C PRO A 79 11.44 6.48 1.01
N GLU A 80 11.09 6.17 -0.24
CA GLU A 80 10.64 7.13 -1.25
C GLU A 80 9.26 7.74 -0.93
N PHE A 81 8.38 6.98 -0.24
CA PHE A 81 6.98 7.35 0.01
C PHE A 81 6.66 7.61 1.48
N SER A 82 7.40 6.99 2.39
CA SER A 82 7.35 7.21 3.84
C SER A 82 7.21 8.69 4.25
N PRO A 83 7.95 9.67 3.67
CA PRO A 83 7.78 11.08 4.02
C PRO A 83 6.42 11.70 3.65
N LEU A 84 5.59 11.02 2.87
CA LEU A 84 4.22 11.46 2.52
C LEU A 84 3.18 11.07 3.59
N PHE A 85 3.55 10.18 4.51
CA PHE A 85 2.67 9.62 5.53
C PHE A 85 3.16 9.98 6.93
N THR A 86 2.24 9.97 7.90
CA THR A 86 2.58 10.18 9.30
C THR A 86 3.15 8.92 9.94
N GLN A 87 3.92 9.08 11.01
CA GLN A 87 4.46 7.95 11.77
C GLN A 87 3.39 6.98 12.27
N GLU A 88 2.18 7.49 12.55
CA GLU A 88 1.05 6.65 12.98
C GLU A 88 0.52 5.77 11.83
N GLU A 89 0.41 6.34 10.62
CA GLU A 89 0.02 5.60 9.41
C GLU A 89 1.06 4.52 9.06
N LEU A 90 2.35 4.88 9.13
CA LEU A 90 3.46 3.94 8.90
C LEU A 90 3.50 2.84 9.97
N GLY A 91 3.26 3.19 11.24
CA GLY A 91 3.17 2.23 12.33
C GLY A 91 2.05 1.20 12.11
N ARG A 92 0.87 1.65 11.64
CA ARG A 92 -0.24 0.75 11.28
C ARG A 92 0.10 -0.16 10.11
N ALA A 93 0.73 0.39 9.07
CA ALA A 93 1.18 -0.39 7.91
C ALA A 93 2.14 -1.50 8.34
N ARG A 94 3.16 -1.15 9.14
CA ARG A 94 4.17 -2.07 9.66
C ARG A 94 3.54 -3.16 10.52
N SER A 95 2.71 -2.78 11.49
CA SER A 95 2.02 -3.75 12.36
C SER A 95 1.16 -4.74 11.57
N ARG A 96 0.51 -4.31 10.47
CA ARG A 96 -0.26 -5.22 9.61
C ARG A 96 0.63 -6.21 8.86
N LEU A 97 1.75 -5.75 8.31
CA LEU A 97 2.69 -6.63 7.62
C LEU A 97 3.32 -7.64 8.58
N GLU A 98 3.69 -7.20 9.79
CA GLU A 98 4.27 -8.06 10.82
C GLU A 98 3.27 -9.12 11.32
N GLN A 99 1.98 -8.78 11.45
CA GLN A 99 0.92 -9.74 11.78
C GLN A 99 0.80 -10.88 10.76
N PHE A 100 1.17 -10.63 9.50
CA PHE A 100 1.16 -11.63 8.43
C PHE A 100 2.54 -12.27 8.21
N GLY A 101 3.48 -12.07 9.14
CA GLY A 101 4.83 -12.64 9.07
C GLY A 101 5.74 -11.98 8.04
N HIS A 102 5.33 -10.84 7.46
CA HIS A 102 6.17 -10.09 6.55
C HIS A 102 7.00 -9.09 7.33
N ARG A 103 8.26 -9.46 7.57
CA ARG A 103 9.25 -8.56 8.13
C ARG A 103 9.63 -7.55 7.05
N PHE A 104 9.00 -6.38 7.07
CA PHE A 104 9.51 -5.23 6.33
C PHE A 104 10.85 -4.88 6.99
N LEU A 105 11.94 -5.44 6.44
CA LEU A 105 13.29 -5.17 6.90
C LEU A 105 13.53 -3.69 6.69
N ASP A 106 13.69 -2.98 7.80
CA ASP A 106 14.30 -1.66 7.88
C ASP A 106 15.63 -1.75 7.12
N ALA A 107 15.61 -1.37 5.85
CA ALA A 107 16.82 -1.17 5.08
C ALA A 107 17.45 0.09 5.66
N GLY A 108 18.36 -0.13 6.62
CA GLY A 108 19.14 0.91 7.29
C GLY A 108 20.01 1.72 6.35
#